data_AF-A0A496UT09-F1
#
_entry.id   AF-A0A496UT09-F1
#
_cell.length_a   1.000
_cell.length_b   1.000
_cell.length_c   1.000
_cell.angle_alpha   90.00
_cell.angle_beta   90.00
_cell.angle_gamma   90.00
#
_symmetry.space_group_name_H-M   'P 1'
#
loop_
_entity.id
_entity.type
_entity.pdbx_description
1 polymer ?
#
loop_
_entity_poly.entity_id
_entity_poly.type
_entity_poly.pdbx_seq_one_letter_code
_entity_poly.pdbx_strand_id
1 'polypeptide(L)'
;MPSKRKPCKTFGQVEPEAQEIDAALGRLGSARALFEKSRTEVALEVGAVLATAQTKLSNYGEGVFIRWIQERLGLKKTTAYKWLRLHEHFGDWPQCVRTVDVSGLYLLAQDNGPAFRRAREDALALAAKGKRVTRQTVIRILQAHRDEAVRDGWDDEDLPEVPGDPTTLQKLKRIWRRASVDERRQFKRWATRLVRTRKARPSRRNAAAVTSTNHG
;
A
#
# COMPACT_ATOMS: atom_id res chain seq x y z
N MET A 1 -1.91 -52.89 26.52
CA MET A 1 -2.68 -51.66 26.21
C MET A 1 -2.44 -51.30 24.74
N PRO A 2 -3.32 -51.67 23.79
CA PRO A 2 -3.12 -51.29 22.40
C PRO A 2 -3.53 -49.83 22.17
N SER A 3 -2.62 -49.06 21.57
CA SER A 3 -2.80 -47.65 21.20
C SER A 3 -3.88 -47.52 20.11
N LYS A 4 -4.99 -46.85 20.44
CA LYS A 4 -6.04 -46.48 19.49
C LYS A 4 -5.51 -45.39 18.54
N ARG A 5 -4.93 -45.79 17.40
CA ARG A 5 -4.70 -44.86 16.29
C ARG A 5 -6.04 -44.48 15.67
N LYS A 6 -6.31 -43.17 15.55
CA LYS A 6 -7.52 -42.66 14.88
C LYS A 6 -7.56 -43.15 13.42
N PRO A 7 -8.71 -43.61 12.91
CA PRO A 7 -8.81 -44.04 11.52
C PRO A 7 -8.56 -42.84 10.59
N CYS A 8 -7.68 -43.03 9.61
CA CYS A 8 -7.44 -42.07 8.53
C CYS A 8 -8.69 -42.06 7.63
N LYS A 9 -9.29 -40.88 7.39
CA LYS A 9 -10.46 -40.73 6.51
C LYS A 9 -10.11 -41.24 5.10
N THR A 10 -11.02 -41.96 4.47
CA THR A 10 -10.89 -42.46 3.09
C THR A 10 -11.09 -41.33 2.08
N PHE A 11 -10.45 -41.42 0.91
CA PHE A 11 -10.46 -40.39 -0.15
C PHE A 11 -11.87 -39.88 -0.54
N GLY A 12 -12.90 -40.74 -0.48
CA GLY A 12 -14.30 -40.36 -0.77
C GLY A 12 -14.99 -39.49 0.30
N GLN A 13 -14.43 -39.37 1.51
CA GLN A 13 -14.92 -38.45 2.55
C GLN A 13 -14.27 -37.06 2.48
N VAL A 14 -13.21 -36.89 1.70
CA VAL A 14 -12.48 -35.61 1.56
C VAL A 14 -13.14 -34.70 0.51
N GLU A 15 -13.80 -35.27 -0.49
CA GLU A 15 -14.47 -34.55 -1.57
C GLU A 15 -15.65 -33.68 -1.11
N PRO A 16 -16.59 -34.15 -0.25
CA PRO A 16 -17.64 -33.29 0.28
C PRO A 16 -17.11 -32.20 1.24
N GLU A 17 -16.10 -32.52 2.06
CA GLU A 17 -15.45 -31.53 2.94
C GLU A 17 -14.72 -30.43 2.12
N ALA A 18 -14.08 -30.81 1.00
CA ALA A 18 -13.47 -29.85 0.08
C ALA A 18 -14.52 -28.96 -0.61
N GLN A 19 -15.65 -29.53 -1.04
CA GLN A 19 -16.76 -28.76 -1.63
C GLN A 19 -17.39 -27.79 -0.63
N GLU A 20 -17.53 -28.17 0.64
CA GLU A 20 -18.00 -27.26 1.71
C GLU A 20 -17.03 -26.10 1.96
N ILE A 21 -15.72 -26.38 1.94
CA ILE A 21 -14.67 -25.36 2.07
C ILE A 21 -14.69 -24.41 0.87
N ASP A 22 -14.79 -24.91 -0.35
CA ASP A 22 -14.87 -24.09 -1.56
C ASP A 22 -16.14 -23.22 -1.57
N ALA A 23 -17.27 -23.77 -1.14
CA ALA A 23 -18.51 -23.01 -0.97
C ALA A 23 -18.38 -21.94 0.12
N ALA A 24 -17.69 -22.23 1.23
CA ALA A 24 -17.42 -21.26 2.29
C ALA A 24 -16.48 -20.14 1.83
N LEU A 25 -15.44 -20.48 1.06
CA LEU A 25 -14.53 -19.51 0.43
C LEU A 25 -15.26 -18.64 -0.60
N GLY A 26 -16.18 -19.21 -1.38
CA GLY A 26 -17.06 -18.47 -2.29
C GLY A 26 -17.94 -17.47 -1.55
N ARG A 27 -18.60 -17.89 -0.45
CA ARG A 27 -19.40 -16.99 0.41
C ARG A 27 -18.55 -15.86 1.01
N LEU A 28 -17.34 -16.16 1.48
CA LEU A 28 -16.40 -15.17 2.00
C LEU A 28 -16.01 -14.15 0.91
N GLY A 29 -15.77 -14.61 -0.32
CA GLY A 29 -15.48 -13.76 -1.48
C GLY A 29 -16.63 -12.79 -1.79
N SER A 30 -17.87 -13.28 -1.77
CA SER A 30 -19.07 -12.46 -1.97
C SER A 30 -19.27 -11.45 -0.84
N ALA A 31 -19.11 -11.86 0.42
CA ALA A 31 -19.20 -10.96 1.57
C ALA A 31 -18.14 -9.86 1.52
N ARG A 32 -16.91 -10.20 1.12
CA ARG A 32 -15.83 -9.21 0.91
C ARG A 32 -16.18 -8.20 -0.19
N ALA A 33 -16.76 -8.65 -1.30
CA ALA A 33 -17.17 -7.76 -2.38
C ALA A 33 -18.27 -6.77 -1.93
N LEU A 34 -19.25 -7.24 -1.15
CA LEU A 34 -20.27 -6.38 -0.55
C LEU A 34 -19.66 -5.37 0.42
N PHE A 35 -18.75 -5.82 1.31
CA PHE A 35 -18.08 -4.94 2.25
C PHE A 35 -17.25 -3.85 1.57
N GLU A 36 -16.49 -4.20 0.54
CA GLU A 36 -15.70 -3.23 -0.24
C GLU A 36 -16.58 -2.20 -0.97
N LYS A 37 -17.73 -2.63 -1.49
CA LYS A 37 -18.72 -1.73 -2.09
C LYS A 37 -19.25 -0.73 -1.06
N SER A 38 -19.76 -1.22 0.06
CA SER A 38 -20.28 -0.36 1.15
C SER A 38 -19.19 0.58 1.68
N ARG A 39 -17.95 0.12 1.79
CA ARG A 39 -16.83 0.94 2.26
C ARG A 39 -16.49 2.08 1.29
N THR A 40 -16.63 1.85 -0.01
CA THR A 40 -16.39 2.87 -1.04
C THR A 40 -17.47 3.95 -0.98
N GLU A 41 -18.74 3.55 -0.90
CA GLU A 41 -19.89 4.46 -0.79
C GLU A 41 -19.76 5.33 0.48
N VAL A 42 -19.52 4.71 1.64
CA VAL A 42 -19.28 5.44 2.90
C VAL A 42 -18.10 6.42 2.79
N ALA A 43 -16.99 6.01 2.17
CA ALA A 43 -15.83 6.88 2.05
C ALA A 43 -16.10 8.13 1.19
N LEU A 44 -16.92 8.00 0.14
CA LEU A 44 -17.33 9.13 -0.71
C LEU A 44 -18.31 10.06 0.00
N GLU A 45 -19.31 9.50 0.70
CA GLU A 45 -20.28 10.28 1.48
C GLU A 45 -19.60 11.05 2.61
N VAL A 46 -18.76 10.38 3.40
CA VAL A 46 -18.00 11.03 4.46
C VAL A 46 -17.04 12.07 3.86
N GLY A 47 -16.41 11.77 2.72
CA GLY A 47 -15.58 12.72 2.00
C GLY A 47 -16.32 14.03 1.63
N ALA A 48 -17.57 13.94 1.18
CA ALA A 48 -18.41 15.11 0.89
C ALA A 48 -18.69 15.97 2.13
N VAL A 49 -19.01 15.32 3.26
CA VAL A 49 -19.22 16.00 4.54
C VAL A 49 -17.93 16.66 5.01
N LEU A 50 -16.78 15.98 4.88
CA LEU A 50 -15.47 16.51 5.24
C LEU A 50 -15.09 17.71 4.37
N ALA A 51 -15.36 17.68 3.06
CA ALA A 51 -15.11 18.80 2.17
C ALA A 51 -15.93 20.03 2.59
N THR A 52 -17.22 19.85 2.86
CA THR A 52 -18.09 20.92 3.37
C THR A 52 -17.59 21.48 4.72
N ALA A 53 -17.18 20.60 5.63
CA ALA A 53 -16.64 21.01 6.93
C ALA A 53 -15.31 21.76 6.78
N GLN A 54 -14.43 21.35 5.87
CA GLN A 54 -13.17 22.03 5.60
C GLN A 54 -13.40 23.46 5.11
N THR A 55 -14.31 23.66 4.15
CA THR A 55 -14.66 25.00 3.64
C THR A 55 -15.25 25.90 4.71
N LYS A 56 -16.09 25.36 5.61
CA LYS A 56 -16.67 26.16 6.70
C LYS A 56 -15.63 26.50 7.76
N LEU A 57 -14.76 25.55 8.10
CA LEU A 57 -13.79 25.68 9.18
C LEU A 57 -12.51 26.41 8.76
N SER A 58 -12.24 26.58 7.45
CA SER A 58 -11.08 27.34 6.97
C SER A 58 -11.08 28.80 7.42
N ASN A 59 -12.26 29.37 7.69
CA ASN A 59 -12.41 30.76 8.16
C ASN A 59 -11.99 30.97 9.62
N TYR A 60 -11.77 29.89 10.38
CA TYR A 60 -11.50 29.95 11.83
C TYR A 60 -10.01 29.75 12.18
N GLY A 61 -9.14 29.62 11.16
CA GLY A 61 -7.69 29.50 11.33
C GLY A 61 -7.14 28.11 11.00
N GLU A 62 -5.81 28.04 10.90
CA GLU A 62 -5.10 26.83 10.52
C GLU A 62 -5.28 25.72 11.58
N GLY A 63 -5.45 24.47 11.11
CA GLY A 63 -5.53 23.29 11.98
C GLY A 63 -6.86 23.06 12.70
N VAL A 64 -7.80 24.02 12.69
CA VAL A 64 -9.13 23.90 13.31
C VAL A 64 -9.91 22.72 12.75
N PHE A 65 -9.90 22.54 11.42
CA PHE A 65 -10.53 21.40 10.76
C PHE A 65 -10.02 20.06 11.27
N ILE A 66 -8.71 19.91 11.47
CA ILE A 66 -8.10 18.64 11.91
C ILE A 66 -8.44 18.34 13.36
N ARG A 67 -8.42 19.34 14.23
CA ARG A 67 -8.87 19.19 15.61
C ARG A 67 -10.34 18.78 15.66
N TRP A 68 -11.20 19.45 14.90
CA TRP A 68 -12.62 19.12 14.80
C TRP A 68 -12.85 17.67 14.36
N ILE A 69 -12.14 17.20 13.32
CA ILE A 69 -12.21 15.80 12.88
C ILE A 69 -11.82 14.83 14.00
N GLN A 70 -10.71 15.10 14.70
CA GLN A 70 -10.21 14.21 15.74
C GLN A 70 -11.14 14.16 16.95
N GLU A 71 -11.63 15.32 17.39
CA GLU A 71 -12.48 15.46 18.58
C GLU A 71 -13.92 14.98 18.33
N ARG A 72 -14.49 15.23 17.14
CA ARG A 72 -15.89 14.90 16.83
C ARG A 72 -16.10 13.55 16.18
N LEU A 73 -15.16 13.13 15.34
CA LEU A 73 -15.31 11.90 14.53
C LEU A 73 -14.35 10.80 14.97
N GLY A 74 -13.40 11.08 15.87
CA GLY A 74 -12.37 10.11 16.29
C GLY A 74 -11.45 9.67 15.15
N LEU A 75 -11.45 10.39 14.02
CA LEU A 75 -10.69 10.01 12.83
C LEU A 75 -9.26 10.53 12.90
N LYS A 76 -8.33 9.71 12.41
CA LYS A 76 -6.96 10.16 12.17
C LYS A 76 -6.92 11.12 10.99
N LYS A 77 -6.07 12.15 11.08
CA LYS A 77 -5.76 13.10 9.98
C LYS A 77 -5.58 12.39 8.64
N THR A 78 -4.77 11.33 8.62
CA THR A 78 -4.44 10.58 7.40
C THR A 78 -5.65 9.89 6.77
N THR A 79 -6.62 9.41 7.56
CA THR A 79 -7.85 8.80 7.05
C THR A 79 -8.78 9.86 6.48
N ALA A 80 -8.96 10.98 7.20
CA ALA A 80 -9.82 12.06 6.75
C ALA A 80 -9.36 12.66 5.41
N TYR A 81 -8.06 12.94 5.24
CA TYR A 81 -7.53 13.42 3.96
C TYR A 81 -7.57 12.38 2.85
N LYS A 82 -7.56 11.07 3.16
CA LYS A 82 -7.77 10.03 2.13
C LYS A 82 -9.21 10.07 1.60
N TRP A 83 -10.19 10.21 2.47
CA TRP A 83 -11.60 10.29 2.08
C TRP A 83 -11.95 11.61 1.41
N LEU A 84 -11.37 12.72 1.88
CA LEU A 84 -11.49 14.03 1.26
C LEU A 84 -11.00 13.98 -0.20
N ARG A 85 -9.75 13.53 -0.44
CA ARG A 85 -9.20 13.37 -1.80
C ARG A 85 -9.99 12.40 -2.66
N LEU A 86 -10.53 11.34 -2.06
CA LEU A 86 -11.39 10.40 -2.76
C LEU A 86 -12.62 11.10 -3.32
N HIS A 87 -13.29 11.91 -2.49
CA HIS A 87 -14.45 12.69 -2.90
C HIS A 87 -14.09 13.78 -3.92
N GLU A 88 -12.99 14.51 -3.73
CA GLU A 88 -12.53 15.54 -4.68
C GLU A 88 -12.35 14.99 -6.10
N HIS A 89 -11.90 13.74 -6.24
CA HIS A 89 -11.64 13.14 -7.55
C HIS A 89 -12.77 12.28 -8.10
N PHE A 90 -13.64 11.74 -7.26
CA PHE A 90 -14.64 10.75 -7.66
C PHE A 90 -16.05 11.04 -7.18
N GLY A 91 -16.27 12.13 -6.42
CA GLY A 91 -17.56 12.51 -5.87
C GLY A 91 -18.64 12.69 -6.94
N ASP A 92 -18.26 13.22 -8.11
CA ASP A 92 -19.18 13.42 -9.24
C ASP A 92 -19.38 12.15 -10.10
N TRP A 93 -18.63 11.07 -9.83
CA TRP A 93 -18.60 9.87 -10.67
C TRP A 93 -18.88 8.57 -9.89
N PRO A 94 -19.93 8.51 -9.04
CA PRO A 94 -20.14 7.41 -8.09
C PRO A 94 -20.40 6.05 -8.76
N GLN A 95 -20.91 6.04 -10.00
CA GLN A 95 -21.23 4.78 -10.70
C GLN A 95 -19.98 4.07 -11.22
N CYS A 96 -19.01 4.80 -11.76
CA CYS A 96 -17.78 4.22 -12.32
C CYS A 96 -16.86 3.66 -11.24
N VAL A 97 -16.93 4.19 -10.01
CA VAL A 97 -16.08 3.75 -8.90
C VAL A 97 -16.58 2.48 -8.20
N ARG A 98 -17.81 2.02 -8.47
CA ARG A 98 -18.37 0.78 -7.89
C ARG A 98 -17.66 -0.50 -8.34
N THR A 99 -17.01 -0.49 -9.50
CA THR A 99 -16.25 -1.64 -10.02
C THR A 99 -14.77 -1.58 -9.65
N VAL A 100 -14.34 -0.54 -8.93
CA VAL A 100 -12.96 -0.35 -8.49
C VAL A 100 -12.84 -0.64 -6.98
N ASP A 101 -11.86 -1.44 -6.58
CA ASP A 101 -11.62 -1.68 -5.15
C ASP A 101 -11.23 -0.35 -4.45
N VAL A 102 -11.74 -0.08 -3.24
CA VAL A 102 -11.50 1.19 -2.51
C VAL A 102 -10.02 1.51 -2.33
N SER A 103 -9.21 0.46 -2.13
CA SER A 103 -7.78 0.58 -1.95
C SER A 103 -7.04 0.94 -3.25
N GLY A 104 -7.61 0.62 -4.41
CA GLY A 104 -7.16 1.10 -5.71
C GLY A 104 -7.56 2.57 -5.93
N LEU A 105 -8.78 2.95 -5.54
CA LEU A 105 -9.23 4.35 -5.63
C LEU A 105 -8.36 5.30 -4.78
N TYR A 106 -7.92 4.89 -3.59
CA TYR A 106 -6.95 5.67 -2.81
C TYR A 106 -5.61 5.88 -3.51
N LEU A 107 -5.23 5.03 -4.46
CA LEU A 107 -4.03 5.22 -5.27
C LEU A 107 -4.29 6.18 -6.42
N LEU A 108 -5.43 6.02 -7.10
CA LEU A 108 -5.82 6.86 -8.22
C LEU A 108 -6.20 8.29 -7.81
N ALA A 109 -6.62 8.49 -6.55
CA ALA A 109 -6.87 9.79 -5.96
C ALA A 109 -5.59 10.57 -5.59
N GLN A 110 -4.40 10.02 -5.85
CA GLN A 110 -3.15 10.76 -5.64
C GLN A 110 -2.86 11.62 -6.87
N ASP A 111 -2.52 12.89 -6.62
CA ASP A 111 -2.10 13.82 -7.68
C ASP A 111 -0.58 13.94 -7.68
N ASN A 112 0.08 12.86 -8.08
CA ASN A 112 1.54 12.77 -8.10
C ASN A 112 2.09 12.83 -9.54
N GLY A 113 1.48 13.63 -10.41
CA GLY A 113 1.99 13.88 -11.76
C GLY A 113 1.29 13.10 -12.90
N PRO A 114 1.80 13.21 -14.14
CA PRO A 114 1.08 12.82 -15.35
C PRO A 114 0.81 11.31 -15.46
N ALA A 115 1.73 10.47 -14.98
CA ALA A 115 1.54 9.02 -14.98
C ALA A 115 0.33 8.59 -14.13
N PHE A 116 0.09 9.25 -12.99
CA PHE A 116 -1.07 8.98 -12.12
C PHE A 116 -2.38 9.45 -12.75
N ARG A 117 -2.36 10.55 -13.50
CA ARG A 117 -3.51 11.04 -14.25
C ARG A 117 -3.92 10.06 -15.35
N ARG A 118 -2.97 9.66 -16.20
CA ARG A 118 -3.22 8.65 -17.26
C ARG A 118 -3.69 7.31 -16.69
N ALA A 119 -3.06 6.87 -15.60
CA ALA A 119 -3.46 5.62 -14.96
C ALA A 119 -4.89 5.66 -14.39
N ARG A 120 -5.34 6.82 -13.89
CA ARG A 120 -6.71 7.03 -13.45
C ARG A 120 -7.69 6.98 -14.61
N GLU A 121 -7.39 7.64 -15.71
CA GLU A 121 -8.21 7.61 -16.93
C GLU A 121 -8.38 6.17 -17.45
N ASP A 122 -7.29 5.41 -17.56
CA ASP A 122 -7.34 4.01 -18.00
C ASP A 122 -8.11 3.09 -17.05
N ALA A 123 -7.89 3.26 -15.74
CA ALA A 123 -8.61 2.50 -14.73
C ALA A 123 -10.11 2.79 -14.78
N LEU A 124 -10.51 4.06 -14.94
CA LEU A 124 -11.91 4.45 -15.08
C LEU A 124 -12.51 3.95 -16.40
N ALA A 125 -11.74 3.94 -17.50
CA ALA A 125 -12.20 3.39 -18.78
C ALA A 125 -12.43 1.87 -18.70
N LEU A 126 -11.60 1.13 -17.96
CA LEU A 126 -11.84 -0.28 -17.67
C LEU A 126 -13.08 -0.48 -16.80
N ALA A 127 -13.24 0.34 -15.78
CA ALA A 127 -14.37 0.31 -14.87
C ALA A 127 -15.71 0.59 -15.59
N ALA A 128 -15.72 1.57 -16.50
CA ALA A 128 -16.87 1.92 -17.34
C ALA A 128 -17.30 0.77 -18.28
N LYS A 129 -16.36 -0.09 -18.68
CA LYS A 129 -16.63 -1.33 -19.43
C LYS A 129 -17.15 -2.47 -18.54
N GLY A 130 -17.47 -2.20 -17.28
CA GLY A 130 -17.91 -3.19 -16.30
C GLY A 130 -16.81 -4.13 -15.79
N LYS A 131 -15.53 -3.89 -16.15
CA LYS A 131 -14.43 -4.73 -15.67
C LYS A 131 -14.10 -4.37 -14.23
N ARG A 132 -13.93 -5.39 -13.38
CA ARG A 132 -13.47 -5.18 -12.01
C ARG A 132 -12.02 -4.71 -12.00
N VAL A 133 -11.77 -3.55 -11.38
CA VAL A 133 -10.45 -2.94 -11.25
C VAL A 133 -9.95 -3.11 -9.82
N THR A 134 -9.04 -4.05 -9.63
CA THR A 134 -8.45 -4.31 -8.30
C THR A 134 -7.31 -3.34 -8.00
N ARG A 135 -6.90 -3.25 -6.73
CA ARG A 135 -5.67 -2.51 -6.36
C ARG A 135 -4.45 -2.95 -7.16
N GLN A 136 -4.32 -4.25 -7.44
CA GLN A 136 -3.18 -4.78 -8.18
C GLN A 136 -3.26 -4.43 -9.67
N THR A 137 -4.48 -4.36 -10.22
CA THR A 137 -4.73 -3.84 -11.56
C THR A 137 -4.27 -2.38 -11.66
N VAL A 138 -4.64 -1.54 -10.69
CA VAL A 138 -4.22 -0.13 -10.61
C VAL A 138 -2.69 -0.01 -10.56
N ILE A 139 -2.02 -0.80 -9.73
CA ILE A 139 -0.55 -0.78 -9.64
C ILE A 139 0.10 -1.14 -10.98
N ARG A 140 -0.44 -2.13 -11.69
CA ARG A 140 0.08 -2.52 -12.99
C ARG A 140 -0.07 -1.40 -14.03
N ILE A 141 -1.22 -0.72 -14.03
CA ILE A 141 -1.46 0.42 -14.92
C ILE A 141 -0.49 1.56 -14.59
N LEU A 142 -0.33 1.90 -13.30
CA LEU A 142 0.63 2.92 -12.85
C LEU A 142 2.07 2.59 -13.26
N GLN A 143 2.50 1.34 -13.08
CA GLN A 143 3.82 0.88 -13.49
C GLN A 143 4.02 0.99 -15.01
N ALA A 144 3.01 0.63 -15.81
CA ALA A 144 3.11 0.73 -17.26
C ALA A 144 3.30 2.19 -17.73
N HIS A 145 2.54 3.14 -17.15
CA HIS A 145 2.68 4.57 -17.45
C HIS A 145 4.02 5.14 -16.95
N ARG A 146 4.53 4.65 -15.83
CA ARG A 146 5.87 5.03 -15.33
C ARG A 146 6.97 4.52 -16.27
N ASP A 147 6.92 3.25 -16.67
CA ASP A 147 7.87 2.64 -17.59
C ASP A 147 7.83 3.30 -18.98
N GLU A 148 6.68 3.81 -19.40
CA GLU A 148 6.54 4.64 -20.60
C GLU A 148 7.19 6.01 -20.43
N ALA A 149 6.94 6.71 -19.32
CA ALA A 149 7.58 8.00 -19.04
C ALA A 149 9.13 7.88 -19.01
N VAL A 150 9.67 6.82 -18.40
CA VAL A 150 11.13 6.56 -18.42
C VAL A 150 11.64 6.35 -19.85
N ARG A 151 10.89 5.62 -20.69
CA ARG A 151 11.25 5.43 -22.12
C ARG A 151 11.23 6.75 -22.89
N ASP A 152 10.33 7.65 -22.54
CA ASP A 152 10.19 8.98 -23.15
C ASP A 152 11.23 9.98 -22.62
N GLY A 153 12.17 9.54 -21.78
CA GLY A 153 13.32 10.34 -21.32
C GLY A 153 13.09 11.10 -20.01
N TRP A 154 12.06 10.75 -19.23
CA TRP A 154 11.87 11.32 -17.89
C TRP A 154 12.82 10.65 -16.89
N ASP A 155 13.41 11.47 -16.01
CA ASP A 155 14.28 10.98 -14.95
C ASP A 155 13.50 10.14 -13.94
N ASP A 156 14.02 8.95 -13.63
CA ASP A 156 13.36 7.96 -12.76
C ASP A 156 13.10 8.50 -11.34
N GLU A 157 13.92 9.45 -10.88
CA GLU A 157 13.82 10.11 -9.58
C GLU A 157 12.69 11.14 -9.52
N ASP A 158 12.34 11.75 -10.65
CA ASP A 158 11.23 12.72 -10.77
C ASP A 158 9.88 12.03 -10.94
N LEU A 159 9.88 10.71 -11.15
CA LEU A 159 8.67 9.93 -11.29
C LEU A 159 8.13 9.49 -9.93
N PRO A 160 6.81 9.61 -9.73
CA PRO A 160 6.19 9.27 -8.47
C PRO A 160 6.35 7.78 -8.13
N GLU A 161 6.69 7.50 -6.87
CA GLU A 161 6.78 6.12 -6.37
C GLU A 161 5.43 5.41 -6.48
N VAL A 162 5.41 4.22 -7.09
CA VAL A 162 4.21 3.41 -7.16
C VAL A 162 4.16 2.51 -5.93
N PRO A 163 3.07 2.47 -5.15
CA PRO A 163 3.01 1.66 -3.95
C PRO A 163 2.96 0.17 -4.28
N GLY A 164 4.06 -0.53 -3.99
CA GLY A 164 4.31 -1.88 -4.48
C GLY A 164 5.40 -1.94 -5.55
N ASP A 165 6.07 -0.81 -5.83
CA ASP A 165 7.41 -0.82 -6.39
C ASP A 165 8.24 -1.83 -5.61
N PRO A 166 9.07 -2.63 -6.31
CA PRO A 166 9.88 -3.59 -5.60
C PRO A 166 10.64 -2.82 -4.53
N THR A 167 10.46 -3.22 -3.27
CA THR A 167 11.21 -2.63 -2.15
C THR A 167 12.69 -2.64 -2.51
N THR A 168 13.52 -1.81 -1.90
CA THR A 168 14.98 -1.87 -2.10
C THR A 168 15.49 -3.31 -1.99
N LEU A 169 14.91 -4.12 -1.10
CA LEU A 169 15.17 -5.57 -0.99
C LEU A 169 14.70 -6.40 -2.19
N GLN A 170 13.54 -6.11 -2.78
CA GLN A 170 13.04 -6.79 -3.98
C GLN A 170 13.81 -6.36 -5.25
N LYS A 171 14.19 -5.08 -5.36
CA LYS A 171 15.11 -4.57 -6.40
C LYS A 171 16.47 -5.27 -6.28
N LEU A 172 17.04 -5.31 -5.09
CA LEU A 172 18.29 -6.02 -4.79
C LEU A 172 18.17 -7.53 -5.05
N LYS A 173 17.05 -8.18 -4.71
CA LYS A 173 16.82 -9.60 -5.06
C LYS A 173 16.81 -9.83 -6.57
N ARG A 174 16.25 -8.91 -7.36
CA ARG A 174 16.20 -9.01 -8.82
C ARG A 174 17.59 -8.87 -9.43
N ILE A 175 18.37 -7.88 -8.96
CA ILE A 175 19.78 -7.70 -9.32
C ILE A 175 20.58 -8.94 -8.89
N TRP A 176 20.40 -9.43 -7.67
CA TRP A 176 21.08 -10.62 -7.14
C TRP A 176 20.82 -11.87 -7.97
N ARG A 177 19.58 -12.08 -8.46
CA ARG A 177 19.25 -13.22 -9.34
C ARG A 177 19.95 -13.16 -10.69
N ARG A 178 20.18 -11.96 -11.23
CA ARG A 178 20.87 -11.74 -12.51
C ARG A 178 22.39 -11.67 -12.39
N ALA A 179 22.90 -11.37 -11.18
CA ALA A 179 24.31 -11.29 -10.91
C ALA A 179 25.01 -12.66 -11.08
N SER A 180 26.20 -12.64 -11.67
CA SER A 180 27.08 -13.80 -11.83
C SER A 180 27.57 -14.34 -10.48
N VAL A 181 28.12 -15.55 -10.50
CA VAL A 181 28.70 -16.17 -9.29
C VAL A 181 29.80 -15.29 -8.69
N ASP A 182 30.59 -14.62 -9.54
CA ASP A 182 31.69 -13.76 -9.11
C ASP A 182 31.22 -12.42 -8.55
N GLU A 183 30.23 -11.78 -9.15
CA GLU A 183 29.61 -10.56 -8.62
C GLU A 183 29.01 -10.81 -7.22
N ARG A 184 28.32 -11.96 -7.04
CA ARG A 184 27.80 -12.36 -5.73
C ARG A 184 28.91 -12.60 -4.71
N ARG A 185 30.04 -13.20 -5.11
CA ARG A 185 31.22 -13.38 -4.24
C ARG A 185 31.87 -12.07 -3.85
N GLN A 186 32.02 -11.14 -4.79
CA GLN A 186 32.58 -9.81 -4.53
C GLN A 186 31.69 -9.03 -3.54
N PHE A 187 30.37 -9.04 -3.74
CA PHE A 187 29.43 -8.41 -2.82
C PHE A 187 29.50 -9.02 -1.40
N LYS A 188 29.53 -10.36 -1.26
CA LYS A 188 29.67 -11.01 0.06
C LYS A 188 30.98 -10.64 0.76
N ARG A 189 32.09 -10.53 0.01
CA ARG A 189 33.39 -10.10 0.56
C ARG A 189 33.34 -8.65 1.04
N TRP A 190 32.74 -7.76 0.25
CA TRP A 190 32.51 -6.37 0.62
C TRP A 190 31.62 -6.24 1.86
N ALA A 191 30.47 -6.93 1.90
CA ALA A 191 29.54 -6.89 3.03
C ALA A 191 30.18 -7.41 4.34
N THR A 192 30.94 -8.51 4.26
CA THR A 192 31.70 -9.05 5.41
C THR A 192 32.73 -8.04 5.92
N ARG A 193 33.40 -7.33 5.01
CA ARG A 193 34.36 -6.27 5.35
C ARG A 193 33.66 -5.09 6.03
N LEU A 194 32.49 -4.69 5.54
CA LEU A 194 31.67 -3.59 6.09
C LEU A 194 31.15 -3.87 7.51
N VAL A 195 30.75 -5.12 7.78
CA VAL A 195 30.30 -5.53 9.13
C VAL A 195 31.46 -5.53 10.12
N ARG A 196 32.65 -5.97 9.68
CA ARG A 196 33.87 -5.93 10.49
C ARG A 196 34.30 -4.49 10.81
N THR A 197 34.24 -3.57 9.84
CA THR A 197 34.59 -2.16 10.08
C THR A 197 33.56 -1.44 10.95
N ARG A 198 32.27 -1.78 10.88
CA ARG A 198 31.25 -1.27 11.81
C ARG A 198 31.42 -1.78 13.24
N LYS A 199 31.79 -3.07 13.43
CA LYS A 199 32.08 -3.63 14.76
C LYS A 199 33.36 -3.07 15.39
N ALA A 200 34.31 -2.61 14.57
CA ALA A 200 35.55 -1.99 15.03
C ALA A 200 35.42 -0.51 15.41
N ARG A 201 34.26 0.13 15.17
CA ARG A 201 34.02 1.52 15.58
C ARG A 201 33.50 1.55 17.02
N PRO A 202 34.24 2.10 18.00
CA PRO A 202 33.73 2.22 19.37
C PRO A 202 32.49 3.12 19.37
N SER A 203 31.48 2.69 20.14
CA SER A 203 30.26 3.46 20.39
C SER A 203 30.63 4.83 20.97
N ARG A 204 30.20 5.91 20.32
CA ARG A 204 30.36 7.30 20.80
C ARG A 204 29.75 7.56 22.19
N ARG A 205 28.99 6.61 22.77
CA ARG A 205 28.43 6.75 24.12
C ARG A 205 29.44 6.62 25.26
N ASN A 206 30.64 6.08 25.04
CA ASN A 206 31.62 5.89 26.12
C ASN A 206 32.73 6.97 26.18
N ALA A 207 32.73 7.96 25.29
CA ALA A 207 33.77 9.00 25.26
C ALA A 207 33.51 10.19 26.21
N ALA A 208 32.34 10.28 26.83
CA ALA A 208 31.96 11.40 27.69
C ALA A 208 32.15 11.15 29.20
N ALA A 209 32.70 10.00 29.61
CA ALA A 209 32.79 9.61 31.02
C ALA A 209 34.23 9.57 31.59
N VAL A 210 35.25 10.04 30.87
CA VAL A 210 36.67 9.89 31.28
C VAL A 210 37.39 11.22 31.54
N THR A 211 36.67 12.35 31.62
CA THR A 211 37.29 13.68 31.87
C THR A 211 36.77 14.43 33.10
N SER A 212 36.21 13.73 34.09
CA SER A 212 35.87 14.37 35.38
C SER A 212 36.36 13.56 36.58
N THR A 213 37.69 13.46 36.70
CA THR A 213 38.35 13.17 37.98
C THR A 213 39.78 13.69 37.94
N ASN A 214 39.95 14.98 38.21
CA ASN A 214 41.11 15.56 38.92
C ASN A 214 40.96 17.08 39.03
N HIS A 215 40.69 17.57 40.24
CA HIS A 215 41.50 18.57 40.94
C HIS A 215 40.84 18.87 42.29
N GLY A 216 41.44 18.32 43.35
CA GLY A 216 41.66 19.06 44.59
C GLY A 216 42.98 19.81 44.48
#